data_AF-A0A849W443-F1
#
_entry.id   AF-A0A849W443-F1
#
_cell.length_a   1.000
_cell.length_b   1.000
_cell.length_c   1.000
_cell.angle_alpha   90.00
_cell.angle_beta   90.00
_cell.angle_gamma   90.00
#
_symmetry.space_group_name_H-M   'P 1'
#
loop_
_entity.id
_entity.type
_entity.pdbx_description
1 polymer ?
#
loop_
_entity_poly.entity_id
_entity_poly.type
_entity_poly.pdbx_seq_one_letter_code
_entity_poly.pdbx_strand_id
1 'polypeptide(L)'
;MKFEDIAKLSPNKFTEECALISVYFTMNRIKGDWFLNYINAPGGAWQELKILKDDIEKRFYMGKIQKRPDLVMQKDSDESVFYLAEAKEFFRLIMQEREKIDLSLKSIYSRINKLSPKKSVPVYSYIIGIDTTGLKGEYLDDAVDAEINYIKKSIEKLPTIEGGRVCMLVYWKDNKTTYSLIFSNDFSKKVADIFRGVFL
;
A
#
# COMPACT_ATOMS: atom_id res chain seq x y z
N MET A 1 12.99 10.96 22.86
CA MET A 1 11.56 11.06 23.15
C MET A 1 11.13 9.75 23.79
N LYS A 2 10.52 9.77 24.98
CA LYS A 2 10.09 8.52 25.65
C LYS A 2 8.74 8.07 25.08
N PHE A 3 8.42 6.78 25.18
CA PHE A 3 7.12 6.25 24.72
C PHE A 3 5.93 6.98 25.34
N GLU A 4 6.05 7.36 26.61
CA GLU A 4 5.08 8.16 27.37
C GLU A 4 4.84 9.56 26.76
N ASP A 5 5.84 10.14 26.10
CA ASP A 5 5.71 11.43 25.42
C ASP A 5 5.01 11.25 24.07
N ILE A 6 5.24 10.14 23.38
CA ILE A 6 4.60 9.78 22.11
C ILE A 6 3.12 9.46 22.33
N ALA A 7 2.77 8.74 23.40
CA ALA A 7 1.38 8.42 23.73
C ALA A 7 0.52 9.66 24.07
N LYS A 8 1.15 10.78 24.45
CA LYS A 8 0.48 12.07 24.68
C LYS A 8 0.27 12.87 23.40
N LEU A 9 0.93 12.51 22.30
CA LEU A 9 0.66 13.07 20.99
C LEU A 9 -0.67 12.49 20.51
N SER A 10 -1.73 13.27 20.61
CA SER A 10 -2.96 13.00 19.86
C SER A 10 -2.75 13.55 18.46
N PRO A 11 -2.50 12.72 17.42
CA PRO A 11 -2.37 13.24 16.08
C PRO A 11 -3.66 13.97 15.71
N ASN A 12 -3.55 15.27 15.41
CA ASN A 12 -4.70 16.13 15.16
C ASN A 12 -5.47 15.77 13.89
N LYS A 13 -4.86 14.97 12.99
CA LYS A 13 -5.40 14.55 11.71
C LYS A 13 -4.84 13.18 11.31
N PHE A 14 -5.65 12.39 10.62
CA PHE A 14 -5.19 11.16 9.96
C PHE A 14 -4.58 11.51 8.60
N THR A 15 -3.28 11.26 8.41
CA THR A 15 -2.54 11.67 7.19
C THR A 15 -2.22 10.50 6.26
N GLU A 16 -1.70 10.81 5.07
CA GLU A 16 -1.13 9.85 4.12
C GLU A 16 -0.09 8.93 4.79
N GLU A 17 0.82 9.50 5.58
CA GLU A 17 1.84 8.74 6.31
C GLU A 17 1.22 7.82 7.35
N CYS A 18 0.17 8.26 8.06
CA CYS A 18 -0.56 7.40 9.00
C CYS A 18 -1.15 6.19 8.28
N ALA A 19 -1.72 6.37 7.09
CA ALA A 19 -2.27 5.27 6.29
C ALA A 19 -1.17 4.31 5.84
N LEU A 20 -0.07 4.82 5.26
CA LEU A 20 1.08 4.04 4.81
C LEU A 20 1.68 3.20 5.95
N ILE A 21 1.94 3.84 7.10
CA ILE A 21 2.51 3.21 8.29
C ILE A 21 1.56 2.14 8.83
N SER A 22 0.26 2.42 8.86
CA SER A 22 -0.75 1.46 9.34
C SER A 22 -0.83 0.21 8.46
N VAL A 23 -0.72 0.34 7.14
CA VAL A 23 -0.66 -0.80 6.21
C VAL A 23 0.62 -1.60 6.44
N TYR A 24 1.77 -0.93 6.49
CA TYR A 24 3.07 -1.57 6.76
C TYR A 24 3.04 -2.37 8.07
N PHE A 25 2.64 -1.77 9.19
CA PHE A 25 2.62 -2.46 10.49
C PHE A 25 1.68 -3.65 10.48
N THR A 26 0.51 -3.52 9.86
CA THR A 26 -0.47 -4.62 9.78
C THR A 26 0.10 -5.81 9.01
N MET A 27 0.75 -5.56 7.86
CA MET A 27 1.32 -6.62 7.02
C MET A 27 2.60 -7.24 7.58
N ASN A 28 3.43 -6.48 8.31
CA ASN A 28 4.75 -6.92 8.79
C ASN A 28 4.78 -7.41 10.24
N ARG A 29 3.96 -6.81 11.12
CA ARG A 29 4.10 -6.97 12.59
C ARG A 29 2.87 -7.51 13.29
N ILE A 30 1.67 -7.14 12.82
CA ILE A 30 0.44 -7.43 13.56
C ILE A 30 -0.21 -8.72 13.06
N LYS A 31 -0.41 -8.85 11.73
CA LYS A 31 -1.25 -9.92 11.17
C LYS A 31 -0.59 -10.70 10.04
N GLY A 32 0.63 -10.35 9.64
CA GLY A 32 1.33 -11.06 8.58
C GLY A 32 2.83 -11.13 8.77
N ASP A 33 3.44 -12.12 8.12
CA ASP A 33 4.88 -12.31 8.03
C ASP A 33 5.42 -11.77 6.69
N TRP A 34 4.97 -10.57 6.29
CA TRP A 34 5.51 -9.93 5.09
C TRP A 34 6.85 -9.31 5.40
N PHE A 35 7.83 -9.57 4.54
CA PHE A 35 9.15 -8.97 4.62
C PHE A 35 9.13 -7.54 4.04
N LEU A 36 9.74 -6.57 4.73
CA LEU A 36 9.88 -5.20 4.22
C LEU A 36 11.12 -5.10 3.34
N ASN A 37 10.92 -4.93 2.04
CA ASN A 37 12.03 -4.71 1.11
C ASN A 37 12.50 -3.25 1.15
N TYR A 38 11.55 -2.30 1.20
CA TYR A 38 11.83 -0.87 1.30
C TYR A 38 10.59 -0.05 1.66
N ILE A 39 10.80 1.05 2.39
CA ILE A 39 9.82 2.13 2.58
C ILE A 39 10.46 3.47 2.17
N ASN A 40 9.78 4.23 1.34
CA ASN A 40 10.23 5.55 0.93
C ASN A 40 9.68 6.63 1.85
N ALA A 41 10.51 7.20 2.70
CA ALA A 41 10.12 8.41 3.40
C ALA A 41 10.01 9.59 2.39
N PRO A 42 9.04 10.50 2.57
CA PRO A 42 8.99 11.75 1.81
C PRO A 42 10.32 12.52 1.98
N GLY A 43 10.99 12.88 0.89
CA GLY A 43 12.15 13.81 0.90
C GLY A 43 13.57 13.23 0.69
N GLY A 44 13.74 11.94 0.36
CA GLY A 44 15.08 11.34 0.16
C GLY A 44 15.64 11.40 -1.27
N ALA A 45 16.90 11.82 -1.44
CA ALA A 45 17.59 11.87 -2.75
C ALA A 45 18.35 10.58 -3.13
N TRP A 46 18.46 9.63 -2.20
CA TRP A 46 19.21 8.37 -2.34
C TRP A 46 18.35 7.19 -1.90
N GLN A 47 18.51 6.05 -2.57
CA GLN A 47 17.71 4.87 -2.28
C GLN A 47 18.40 3.55 -2.57
N GLU A 48 18.02 2.56 -1.78
CA GLU A 48 18.52 1.20 -1.83
C GLU A 48 17.32 0.27 -1.67
N LEU A 49 16.92 -0.46 -2.72
CA LEU A 49 16.01 -1.60 -2.52
C LEU A 49 16.83 -2.77 -1.99
N LYS A 50 16.35 -3.40 -0.92
CA LYS A 50 16.88 -4.68 -0.44
C LYS A 50 15.86 -5.77 -0.71
N ILE A 51 16.21 -6.72 -1.59
CA ILE A 51 15.50 -7.99 -1.70
C ILE A 51 16.26 -8.94 -0.77
N LEU A 52 15.62 -9.51 0.24
CA LEU A 52 16.34 -10.03 1.42
C LEU A 52 16.00 -11.49 1.77
N LYS A 53 15.30 -12.21 0.89
CA LYS A 53 15.02 -13.63 1.12
C LYS A 53 15.76 -14.47 0.08
N ASP A 54 16.58 -15.40 0.57
CA ASP A 54 17.59 -16.25 -0.12
C ASP A 54 19.07 -15.79 0.01
N ASP A 55 19.43 -14.96 0.99
CA ASP A 55 20.79 -14.38 1.16
C ASP A 55 21.32 -13.57 -0.05
N ILE A 56 20.44 -13.26 -1.01
CA ILE A 56 20.75 -12.39 -2.16
C ILE A 56 20.48 -10.95 -1.73
N GLU A 57 21.37 -10.34 -0.93
CA GLU A 57 21.35 -8.90 -0.69
C GLU A 57 21.74 -8.15 -1.97
N LYS A 58 20.78 -7.95 -2.88
CA LYS A 58 20.98 -7.08 -4.04
C LYS A 58 20.44 -5.70 -3.76
N ARG A 59 21.36 -4.83 -3.37
CA ARG A 59 21.18 -3.38 -3.31
C ARG A 59 21.10 -2.84 -4.72
N PHE A 60 20.06 -2.07 -5.03
CA PHE A 60 20.06 -1.28 -6.25
C PHE A 60 19.65 0.16 -6.01
N TYR A 61 20.31 1.04 -6.75
CA TYR A 61 20.07 2.46 -6.72
C TYR A 61 18.90 2.83 -7.63
N MET A 62 17.99 3.64 -7.12
CA MET A 62 16.96 4.30 -7.91
C MET A 62 17.34 5.76 -8.09
N GLY A 63 17.66 6.14 -9.33
CA GLY A 63 18.05 7.50 -9.67
C GLY A 63 16.94 8.51 -9.36
N LYS A 64 17.33 9.75 -9.04
CA LYS A 64 16.46 10.86 -8.63
C LYS A 64 15.33 11.21 -9.62
N ILE A 65 15.43 10.76 -10.88
CA ILE A 65 14.51 11.11 -11.97
C ILE A 65 13.28 10.18 -12.00
N GLN A 66 13.32 9.02 -11.34
CA GLN A 66 12.22 8.05 -11.39
C GLN A 66 11.25 8.27 -10.22
N LYS A 67 9.94 8.27 -10.49
CA LYS A 67 8.89 8.16 -9.45
C LYS A 67 8.96 6.77 -8.83
N ARG A 68 8.57 6.64 -7.56
CA ARG A 68 8.90 5.49 -6.72
C ARG A 68 7.71 5.10 -5.86
N PRO A 69 7.46 3.79 -5.67
CA PRO A 69 6.49 3.33 -4.69
C PRO A 69 6.91 3.79 -3.30
N ASP A 70 5.92 4.05 -2.45
CA ASP A 70 6.13 4.38 -1.05
C ASP A 70 6.43 3.15 -0.20
N LEU A 71 5.91 1.98 -0.61
CA LEU A 71 6.09 0.73 0.12
C LEU A 71 6.30 -0.45 -0.82
N VAL A 72 7.34 -1.23 -0.56
CA VAL A 72 7.62 -2.51 -1.23
C VAL A 72 7.80 -3.59 -0.19
N MET A 73 6.99 -4.64 -0.27
CA MET A 73 7.01 -5.78 0.65
C MET A 73 6.94 -7.11 -0.11
N GLN A 74 7.40 -8.17 0.52
CA GLN A 74 7.44 -9.52 -0.05
C GLN A 74 6.79 -10.53 0.90
N LYS A 75 5.92 -11.39 0.40
CA LYS A 75 5.49 -12.62 1.07
C LYS A 75 5.96 -13.81 0.26
N ASP A 76 6.76 -14.64 0.88
CA ASP A 76 7.24 -15.87 0.25
C ASP A 76 6.27 -17.01 0.57
N SER A 77 5.90 -17.74 -0.47
CA SER A 77 5.04 -18.92 -0.46
C SER A 77 5.46 -19.82 -1.62
N ASP A 78 4.56 -20.62 -2.21
CA ASP A 78 4.85 -21.35 -3.45
C ASP A 78 5.18 -20.42 -4.63
N GLU A 79 4.59 -19.23 -4.65
CA GLU A 79 4.98 -18.10 -5.52
C GLU A 79 5.43 -16.91 -4.64
N SER A 80 6.46 -16.19 -5.07
CA SER A 80 6.91 -14.97 -4.38
C SER A 80 5.98 -13.81 -4.69
N VAL A 81 5.19 -13.36 -3.72
CA VAL A 81 4.28 -12.23 -3.90
C VAL A 81 4.99 -10.94 -3.51
N PHE A 82 5.04 -9.97 -4.42
CA PHE A 82 5.57 -8.64 -4.15
C PHE A 82 4.45 -7.61 -4.12
N TYR A 83 4.27 -6.96 -2.97
CA TYR A 83 3.35 -5.85 -2.78
C TYR A 83 4.09 -4.53 -3.04
N LEU A 84 3.59 -3.73 -3.97
CA LEU A 84 4.11 -2.41 -4.32
C LEU A 84 2.98 -1.39 -4.20
N ALA A 85 3.16 -0.37 -3.36
CA ALA A 85 2.12 0.59 -3.07
C ALA A 85 2.59 2.04 -3.22
N GLU A 86 1.65 2.90 -3.62
CA GLU A 86 1.74 4.35 -3.49
C GLU A 86 0.63 4.80 -2.54
N ALA A 87 0.98 5.66 -1.58
CA ALA A 87 0.03 6.31 -0.70
C ALA A 87 -0.34 7.71 -1.21
N LYS A 88 -1.59 8.10 -1.01
CA LYS A 88 -2.07 9.48 -1.17
C LYS A 88 -3.09 9.81 -0.10
N GLU A 89 -3.21 11.09 0.22
CA GLU A 89 -4.29 11.61 1.06
C GLU A 89 -5.68 11.33 0.46
N PHE A 90 -5.85 11.42 -0.86
CA PHE A 90 -7.14 11.17 -1.51
C PHE A 90 -7.01 10.34 -2.78
N PHE A 91 -8.03 9.54 -3.07
CA PHE A 91 -8.06 8.73 -4.29
C PHE A 91 -8.07 9.59 -5.57
N ARG A 92 -8.61 10.81 -5.53
CA ARG A 92 -8.55 11.74 -6.67
C ARG A 92 -7.10 12.07 -7.08
N LEU A 93 -6.18 12.17 -6.11
CA LEU A 93 -4.76 12.43 -6.40
C LEU A 93 -4.10 11.21 -7.06
N ILE A 94 -4.44 9.99 -6.64
CA ILE A 94 -4.03 8.77 -7.34
C ILE A 94 -4.49 8.83 -8.80
N MET A 95 -5.74 9.20 -9.04
CA MET A 95 -6.29 9.24 -10.40
C MET A 95 -5.63 10.30 -11.28
N GLN A 96 -5.31 11.49 -10.73
CA GLN A 96 -4.60 12.54 -11.44
C GLN A 96 -3.18 12.12 -11.85
N GLU A 97 -2.49 11.34 -11.01
CA GLU A 97 -1.12 10.89 -11.25
C GLU A 97 -1.01 9.43 -11.72
N ARG A 98 -2.14 8.79 -12.06
CA ARG A 98 -2.25 7.34 -12.23
C ARG A 98 -1.20 6.76 -13.16
N GLU A 99 -0.98 7.38 -14.30
CA GLU A 99 0.00 6.92 -15.29
C GLU A 99 1.41 6.89 -14.73
N LYS A 100 1.79 7.95 -14.03
CA LYS A 100 3.10 8.07 -13.40
C LYS A 100 3.27 7.07 -12.27
N ILE A 101 2.22 6.84 -11.48
CA ILE A 101 2.20 5.83 -10.41
C ILE A 101 2.32 4.43 -11.00
N ASP A 102 1.44 4.04 -11.92
CA ASP A 102 1.44 2.71 -12.55
C ASP A 102 2.77 2.41 -13.24
N LEU A 103 3.35 3.38 -13.96
CA LEU A 103 4.67 3.23 -14.59
C LEU A 103 5.77 3.02 -13.54
N SER A 104 5.70 3.74 -12.42
CA SER A 104 6.65 3.56 -11.32
C SER A 104 6.56 2.14 -10.75
N LEU A 105 5.35 1.71 -10.36
CA LEU A 105 5.12 0.40 -9.77
C LEU A 105 5.59 -0.73 -10.70
N LYS A 106 5.23 -0.67 -12.00
CA LYS A 106 5.67 -1.63 -13.03
C LYS A 106 7.18 -1.63 -13.22
N SER A 107 7.82 -0.46 -13.24
CA SER A 107 9.26 -0.32 -13.40
C SER A 107 10.01 -1.00 -12.25
N ILE A 108 9.54 -0.80 -11.01
CA ILE A 108 10.14 -1.44 -9.83
C ILE A 108 9.94 -2.95 -9.88
N TYR A 109 8.71 -3.39 -10.18
CA TYR A 109 8.43 -4.81 -10.29
C TYR A 109 9.26 -5.49 -11.39
N SER A 110 9.43 -4.86 -12.55
CA SER A 110 10.29 -5.39 -13.63
C SER A 110 11.73 -5.63 -13.17
N ARG A 111 12.27 -4.74 -12.32
CA ARG A 111 13.61 -4.94 -11.74
C ARG A 111 13.63 -6.08 -10.74
N ILE A 112 12.64 -6.15 -9.86
CA ILE A 112 12.50 -7.24 -8.89
C ILE A 112 12.41 -8.58 -9.64
N ASN A 113 11.56 -8.69 -10.65
CA ASN A 113 11.36 -9.92 -11.42
C ASN A 113 12.63 -10.37 -12.16
N LYS A 114 13.46 -9.44 -12.64
CA LYS A 114 14.79 -9.77 -13.23
C LYS A 114 15.80 -10.28 -12.21
N LEU A 115 15.62 -9.94 -10.94
CA LEU A 115 16.54 -10.29 -9.86
C LEU A 115 16.06 -11.53 -9.08
N SER A 116 14.76 -11.80 -9.07
CA SER A 116 14.15 -12.91 -8.37
C SER A 116 14.45 -14.23 -9.08
N PRO A 117 15.04 -15.23 -8.41
CA PRO A 117 15.27 -16.55 -9.01
C PRO A 117 13.97 -17.35 -9.19
N LYS A 118 12.91 -17.00 -8.46
CA LYS A 118 11.59 -17.62 -8.53
C LYS A 118 10.63 -16.75 -9.33
N LYS A 119 9.64 -17.40 -9.96
CA LYS A 119 8.47 -16.71 -10.52
C LYS A 119 7.81 -15.87 -9.42
N SER A 120 7.74 -14.56 -9.65
CA SER A 120 7.06 -13.63 -8.75
C SER A 120 5.69 -13.22 -9.28
N VAL A 121 4.83 -12.77 -8.38
CA VAL A 121 3.53 -12.18 -8.69
C VAL A 121 3.49 -10.76 -8.13
N PRO A 122 3.18 -9.73 -8.95
CA PRO A 122 3.02 -8.38 -8.45
C PRO A 122 1.64 -8.19 -7.82
N VAL A 123 1.58 -7.36 -6.79
CA VAL A 123 0.35 -6.75 -6.28
C VAL A 123 0.56 -5.25 -6.27
N TYR A 124 -0.21 -4.55 -7.10
CA TYR A 124 -0.16 -3.10 -7.17
C TYR A 124 -1.22 -2.49 -6.25
N SER A 125 -0.83 -1.55 -5.42
CA SER A 125 -1.72 -0.99 -4.42
C SER A 125 -1.76 0.53 -4.43
N TYR A 126 -2.96 1.06 -4.21
CA TYR A 126 -3.18 2.46 -3.86
C TYR A 126 -3.62 2.51 -2.40
N ILE A 127 -2.88 3.19 -1.54
CA ILE A 127 -3.23 3.37 -0.13
C ILE A 127 -3.83 4.77 0.02
N ILE A 128 -5.07 4.84 0.49
CA ILE A 128 -5.81 6.09 0.68
C ILE A 128 -6.10 6.26 2.16
N GLY A 129 -5.66 7.38 2.74
CA GLY A 129 -6.00 7.73 4.12
C GLY A 129 -7.09 8.79 4.15
N ILE A 130 -8.26 8.48 4.71
CA ILE A 130 -9.30 9.51 4.89
C ILE A 130 -9.28 10.04 6.32
N ASP A 131 -9.34 11.37 6.45
CA ASP A 131 -9.46 12.02 7.74
C ASP A 131 -10.90 11.92 8.24
N THR A 132 -11.13 10.99 9.16
CA THR A 132 -12.43 10.79 9.82
C THR A 132 -12.53 11.53 11.15
N THR A 133 -11.58 12.42 11.45
CA THR A 133 -11.55 13.18 12.71
C THR A 133 -12.85 13.98 12.89
N GLY A 134 -13.54 13.73 14.00
CA GLY A 134 -14.80 14.42 14.33
C GLY A 134 -16.06 13.84 13.70
N LEU A 135 -15.95 12.88 12.76
CA LEU A 135 -17.11 12.17 12.21
C LEU A 135 -17.53 11.01 13.13
N LYS A 136 -18.85 10.79 13.28
CA LYS A 136 -19.43 9.74 14.13
C LYS A 136 -20.75 9.23 13.56
N GLY A 137 -21.09 7.98 13.86
CA GLY A 137 -22.36 7.35 13.46
C GLY A 137 -22.56 7.36 11.95
N GLU A 138 -23.79 7.65 11.52
CA GLU A 138 -24.18 7.64 10.10
C GLU A 138 -23.32 8.57 9.23
N TYR A 139 -22.90 9.74 9.74
CA TYR A 139 -22.04 10.66 8.97
C TYR A 139 -20.66 10.07 8.66
N LEU A 140 -20.11 9.25 9.56
CA LEU A 140 -18.86 8.54 9.31
C LEU A 140 -19.06 7.45 8.25
N ASP A 141 -20.13 6.68 8.39
CA ASP A 141 -20.45 5.57 7.48
C ASP A 141 -20.73 6.09 6.07
N ASP A 142 -21.52 7.16 5.93
CA ASP A 142 -21.80 7.83 4.65
C ASP A 142 -20.52 8.33 3.97
N ALA A 143 -19.60 8.93 4.72
CA ALA A 143 -18.34 9.42 4.19
C ALA A 143 -17.45 8.28 3.67
N VAL A 144 -17.36 7.19 4.45
CA VAL A 144 -16.60 5.98 4.07
C VAL A 144 -17.23 5.34 2.83
N ASP A 145 -18.55 5.17 2.80
CA ASP A 145 -19.26 4.55 1.68
C ASP A 145 -19.19 5.37 0.40
N ALA A 146 -19.25 6.70 0.51
CA ALA A 146 -19.06 7.59 -0.63
C ALA A 146 -17.67 7.39 -1.27
N GLU A 147 -16.62 7.28 -0.46
CA GLU A 147 -15.27 7.02 -0.94
C GLU A 147 -15.12 5.62 -1.54
N ILE A 148 -15.63 4.59 -0.86
CA ILE A 148 -15.62 3.21 -1.38
C ILE A 148 -16.31 3.14 -2.75
N ASN A 149 -17.48 3.78 -2.89
CA ASN A 149 -18.25 3.79 -4.12
C ASN A 149 -17.52 4.54 -5.24
N TYR A 150 -16.87 5.66 -4.92
CA TYR A 150 -16.05 6.39 -5.88
C TYR A 150 -14.85 5.57 -6.36
N ILE A 151 -14.15 4.91 -5.44
CA ILE A 151 -13.01 4.04 -5.73
C ILE A 151 -13.44 2.87 -6.63
N LYS A 152 -14.51 2.14 -6.26
CA LYS A 152 -15.05 1.02 -7.04
C LYS A 152 -15.34 1.42 -8.48
N LYS A 153 -16.15 2.47 -8.68
CA LYS A 153 -16.53 2.97 -10.01
C LYS A 153 -15.32 3.40 -10.85
N SER A 154 -14.27 3.87 -10.21
CA SER A 154 -13.07 4.34 -10.90
C SER A 154 -12.15 3.19 -11.28
N ILE A 155 -11.93 2.23 -10.37
CA ILE A 155 -11.07 1.06 -10.61
C ILE A 155 -11.64 0.16 -11.71
N GLU A 156 -12.96 -0.03 -11.75
CA GLU A 156 -13.63 -0.81 -12.81
C GLU A 156 -13.38 -0.27 -14.22
N LYS A 157 -13.08 1.04 -14.34
CA LYS A 157 -12.80 1.69 -15.62
C LYS A 157 -11.31 1.69 -15.99
N LEU A 158 -10.43 1.23 -15.09
CA LEU A 158 -9.01 1.19 -15.35
C LEU A 158 -8.64 0.03 -16.27
N PRO A 159 -7.60 0.19 -17.11
CA PRO A 159 -7.10 -0.92 -17.90
C PRO A 159 -6.54 -2.01 -16.99
N THR A 160 -6.70 -3.27 -17.40
CA THR A 160 -6.15 -4.42 -16.68
C THR A 160 -4.62 -4.32 -16.54
N ILE A 161 -4.10 -4.96 -15.50
CA ILE A 161 -2.68 -5.02 -15.19
C ILE A 161 -2.34 -6.43 -14.69
N GLU A 162 -1.15 -6.91 -15.01
CA GLU A 162 -0.64 -8.17 -14.45
C GLU A 162 -0.73 -8.15 -12.92
N GLY A 163 -1.29 -9.22 -12.32
CA GLY A 163 -1.48 -9.32 -10.86
C GLY A 163 -2.66 -8.53 -10.29
N GLY A 164 -3.23 -7.60 -11.05
CA GLY A 164 -4.33 -6.74 -10.64
C GLY A 164 -3.94 -5.58 -9.71
N ARG A 165 -4.93 -4.79 -9.32
CA ARG A 165 -4.82 -3.69 -8.35
C ARG A 165 -5.69 -3.90 -7.13
N VAL A 166 -5.22 -3.41 -5.99
CA VAL A 166 -6.02 -3.24 -4.77
C VAL A 166 -5.96 -1.78 -4.33
N CYS A 167 -7.10 -1.16 -4.07
CA CYS A 167 -7.15 0.09 -3.33
C CYS A 167 -7.52 -0.19 -1.88
N MET A 168 -6.71 0.34 -0.98
CA MET A 168 -6.84 0.19 0.45
C MET A 168 -7.27 1.54 1.02
N LEU A 169 -8.55 1.64 1.38
CA LEU A 169 -9.04 2.79 2.13
C LEU A 169 -8.77 2.53 3.62
N VAL A 170 -7.97 3.41 4.23
CA VAL A 170 -7.57 3.35 5.64
C VAL A 170 -8.24 4.51 6.37
N TYR A 171 -8.87 4.22 7.49
CA TYR A 171 -9.63 5.19 8.25
C TYR A 171 -9.73 4.82 9.73
N TRP A 172 -10.07 5.79 10.56
CA TRP A 172 -10.29 5.57 11.97
C TRP A 172 -11.77 5.37 12.25
N LYS A 173 -12.13 4.26 12.90
CA LYS A 173 -13.50 3.94 13.33
C LYS A 173 -13.45 3.18 14.65
N ASP A 174 -14.31 3.52 15.60
CA ASP A 174 -14.40 2.85 16.92
C ASP A 174 -13.06 2.73 17.67
N ASN A 175 -12.26 3.81 17.68
CA ASN A 175 -10.94 3.87 18.32
C ASN A 175 -9.91 2.86 17.77
N LYS A 176 -10.06 2.45 16.52
CA LYS A 176 -9.10 1.59 15.83
C LYS A 176 -8.94 2.00 14.36
N THR A 177 -7.76 1.71 13.82
CA THR A 177 -7.55 1.75 12.37
C THR A 177 -8.34 0.63 11.71
N THR A 178 -9.10 0.99 10.69
CA THR A 178 -9.97 0.11 9.92
C THR A 178 -9.63 0.22 8.43
N TYR A 179 -9.94 -0.84 7.69
CA TYR A 179 -9.57 -0.98 6.28
C TYR A 179 -10.78 -1.38 5.45
N SER A 180 -10.90 -0.79 4.26
CA SER A 180 -11.75 -1.32 3.20
C SER A 180 -10.88 -1.67 1.99
N LEU A 181 -11.01 -2.90 1.51
CA LEU A 181 -10.25 -3.41 0.37
C LEU A 181 -11.13 -3.41 -0.88
N ILE A 182 -10.70 -2.70 -1.93
CA ILE A 182 -11.37 -2.64 -3.22
C ILE A 182 -10.42 -3.22 -4.28
N PHE A 183 -10.75 -4.41 -4.80
CA PHE A 183 -9.94 -5.10 -5.79
C PHE A 183 -10.43 -4.79 -7.21
N SER A 184 -9.53 -4.75 -8.17
CA SER A 184 -9.88 -4.75 -9.59
C SER A 184 -10.34 -6.14 -10.05
N ASN A 185 -11.08 -6.20 -11.17
CA ASN A 185 -11.70 -7.44 -11.65
C ASN A 185 -10.68 -8.51 -12.09
N ASP A 186 -9.48 -8.09 -12.47
CA ASP A 186 -8.35 -8.95 -12.86
C ASP A 186 -7.50 -9.42 -11.67
N PHE A 187 -7.89 -9.09 -10.43
CA PHE A 187 -7.16 -9.48 -9.23
C PHE A 187 -7.35 -10.97 -8.92
N SER A 188 -6.24 -11.68 -8.70
CA SER A 188 -6.27 -13.11 -8.37
C SER A 188 -7.03 -13.36 -7.06
N LYS A 189 -8.01 -14.29 -7.09
CA LYS A 189 -8.77 -14.68 -5.89
C LYS A 189 -7.86 -15.18 -4.76
N LYS A 190 -6.87 -16.02 -5.07
CA LYS A 190 -5.88 -16.54 -4.11
C LYS A 190 -5.17 -15.38 -3.39
N VAL A 191 -4.76 -14.37 -4.14
CA VAL A 191 -4.06 -13.21 -3.58
C VAL A 191 -5.03 -12.32 -2.80
N ALA A 192 -6.24 -12.10 -3.30
CA ALA A 192 -7.27 -11.33 -2.58
C ALA A 192 -7.55 -11.93 -1.20
N ASP A 193 -7.63 -13.25 -1.09
CA ASP A 193 -7.91 -13.95 0.16
C ASP A 193 -6.76 -13.80 1.17
N ILE A 194 -5.50 -13.72 0.71
CA ILE A 194 -4.35 -13.36 1.58
C ILE A 194 -4.56 -11.97 2.19
N PHE A 195 -4.95 -10.99 1.38
CA PHE A 195 -5.16 -9.61 1.85
C PHE A 195 -6.37 -9.52 2.78
N ARG A 196 -7.47 -10.20 2.45
CA ARG A 196 -8.65 -10.25 3.33
C ARG A 196 -8.27 -10.82 4.70
N GLY A 197 -7.56 -11.95 4.76
CA GLY A 197 -7.12 -12.53 6.05
C GLY A 197 -6.17 -11.65 6.86
N VAL A 198 -5.45 -10.72 6.21
CA VAL A 198 -4.57 -9.76 6.91
C VAL A 198 -5.35 -8.53 7.40
N PHE A 199 -6.36 -8.05 6.69
CA PHE A 199 -6.96 -6.74 6.96
C PHE A 199 -8.42 -6.75 7.44
N LEU A 200 -9.20 -7.78 7.10
CA LEU A 200 -10.62 -7.94 7.44
C LEU A 200 -10.81 -9.06 8.45
#